data_AF-A0A7K2IMT1-F1
#
_entry.id   AF-A0A7K2IMT1-F1
#
_cell.length_a   1.000
_cell.length_b   1.000
_cell.length_c   1.000
_cell.angle_alpha   90.00
_cell.angle_beta   90.00
_cell.angle_gamma   90.00
#
_symmetry.space_group_name_H-M   'P 1'
#
loop_
_entity.id
_entity.type
_entity.pdbx_description
1 polymer ?
#
loop_
_entity_poly.entity_id
_entity_poly.type
_entity_poly.pdbx_seq_one_letter_code
_entity_poly.pdbx_strand_id
1 'polypeptide(L)'
;MSPHAHEPPAPFGVEVDLLDTEEVDGVLDDVFVHGRRCRLLDESGAGPGPQWLLAELGDGRITGSCPGDRWRRSDGPGTAHLSAPSLDPGVDRWRILEVLVFSAHAQIRLGEAADTGWIAIDSTEEGPEWLRPRDRSFLLQGWTGDDHGRTLEGETPMAITREPSGNEAVLPAPWTVFSGRLRHRSGSDRAALESRGTWLTVREYWAADPDTGAVGVAFHRLTGVHNGTKPTGPEFDVGTGDQIEEG
;
A
#
# COMPACT_ATOMS: atom_id res chain seq x y z
N MET A 1 -13.69 22.99 31.12
CA MET A 1 -14.39 22.28 30.04
C MET A 1 -14.04 22.98 28.75
N SER A 2 -13.08 22.45 27.98
CA SER A 2 -12.73 23.02 26.67
C SER A 2 -13.84 22.67 25.68
N PRO A 3 -14.53 23.65 25.08
CA PRO A 3 -15.70 23.41 24.26
C PRO A 3 -15.32 23.35 22.78
N HIS A 4 -14.33 22.56 22.37
CA HIS A 4 -14.08 22.32 20.95
C HIS A 4 -13.56 20.89 20.78
N ALA A 5 -14.47 19.97 20.47
CA ALA A 5 -14.08 18.81 19.69
C ALA A 5 -13.71 19.39 18.32
N HIS A 6 -12.42 19.67 18.10
CA HIS A 6 -11.92 19.95 16.77
C HIS A 6 -12.03 18.64 15.99
N GLU A 7 -13.11 18.51 15.23
CA GLU A 7 -13.23 17.47 14.23
C GLU A 7 -12.26 17.84 13.10
N PRO A 8 -11.34 16.94 12.72
CA PRO A 8 -10.43 17.22 11.62
C PRO A 8 -11.25 17.43 10.33
N PRO A 9 -10.88 18.41 9.49
CA PRO A 9 -11.60 18.64 8.25
C PRO A 9 -11.53 17.41 7.34
N ALA A 10 -12.61 17.19 6.58
CA ALA A 10 -12.71 16.04 5.69
C ALA A 10 -11.64 16.09 4.60
N PRO A 11 -10.97 14.95 4.31
CA PRO A 11 -10.01 14.87 3.20
C PRO A 11 -10.71 15.08 1.85
N PHE A 12 -10.10 15.87 0.98
CA PHE A 12 -10.56 16.06 -0.38
C PHE A 12 -10.12 14.89 -1.28
N GLY A 13 -11.01 14.44 -2.17
CA GLY A 13 -10.71 13.42 -3.19
C GLY A 13 -10.78 11.98 -2.70
N VAL A 14 -11.37 11.73 -1.53
CA VAL A 14 -11.62 10.37 -1.00
C VAL A 14 -12.98 10.31 -0.33
N GLU A 15 -13.71 9.23 -0.60
CA GLU A 15 -14.93 8.85 0.09
C GLU A 15 -14.57 7.76 1.11
N VAL A 16 -15.02 7.91 2.35
CA VAL A 16 -14.73 6.97 3.44
C VAL A 16 -16.03 6.57 4.10
N ASP A 17 -16.34 5.28 4.02
CA ASP A 17 -17.56 4.70 4.58
C ASP A 17 -17.22 3.64 5.62
N LEU A 18 -18.01 3.60 6.69
CA LEU A 18 -17.93 2.53 7.69
C LEU A 18 -18.48 1.24 7.10
N LEU A 19 -17.80 0.14 7.38
CA LEU A 19 -18.29 -1.20 7.04
C LEU A 19 -19.20 -1.73 8.14
N ASP A 20 -20.29 -2.37 7.74
CA ASP A 20 -21.09 -3.16 8.67
C ASP A 20 -20.45 -4.53 8.96
N THR A 21 -21.04 -5.28 9.89
CA THR A 21 -20.52 -6.58 10.30
C THR A 21 -20.52 -7.60 9.15
N GLU A 22 -21.52 -7.58 8.26
CA GLU A 22 -21.61 -8.52 7.14
C GLU A 22 -20.52 -8.24 6.10
N GLU A 23 -20.23 -6.96 5.85
CA GLU A 23 -19.15 -6.54 4.97
C GLU A 23 -17.77 -6.93 5.52
N VAL A 24 -17.54 -6.71 6.82
CA VAL A 24 -16.31 -7.14 7.51
C VAL A 24 -16.13 -8.65 7.39
N ASP A 25 -17.18 -9.42 7.68
CA ASP A 25 -17.18 -10.87 7.58
C ASP A 25 -16.89 -11.33 6.14
N GLY A 26 -17.52 -10.68 5.17
CA GLY A 26 -17.31 -10.96 3.74
C GLY A 26 -15.87 -10.72 3.28
N VAL A 27 -15.20 -9.68 3.78
CA VAL A 27 -13.78 -9.42 3.50
C VAL A 27 -12.90 -10.53 4.07
N LEU A 28 -13.13 -10.90 5.33
CA LEU A 28 -12.36 -11.95 6.00
C LEU A 28 -12.58 -13.31 5.33
N ASP A 29 -13.81 -13.63 4.94
CA ASP A 29 -14.14 -14.87 4.23
C ASP A 29 -13.50 -14.93 2.85
N ASP A 30 -13.57 -13.86 2.07
CA ASP A 30 -12.95 -13.80 0.75
C ASP A 30 -11.44 -14.03 0.85
N VAL A 31 -10.75 -13.30 1.72
CA VAL A 31 -9.28 -13.32 1.82
C VAL A 31 -8.75 -14.52 2.58
N PHE A 32 -9.30 -14.82 3.76
CA PHE A 32 -8.72 -15.79 4.69
C PHE A 32 -9.28 -17.20 4.54
N VAL A 33 -10.59 -17.33 4.35
CA VAL A 33 -11.28 -18.63 4.28
C VAL A 33 -11.26 -19.20 2.86
N HIS A 34 -11.66 -18.41 1.88
CA HIS A 34 -11.81 -18.85 0.49
C HIS A 34 -10.57 -18.59 -0.37
N GLY A 35 -9.67 -17.71 0.07
CA GLY A 35 -8.45 -17.36 -0.67
C GLY A 35 -8.75 -16.77 -2.05
N ARG A 36 -9.89 -16.09 -2.19
CA ARG A 36 -10.35 -15.44 -3.41
C ARG A 36 -10.23 -13.93 -3.32
N ARG A 37 -10.17 -13.29 -4.48
CA ARG A 37 -10.19 -11.83 -4.62
C ARG A 37 -11.33 -11.20 -3.78
N CYS A 38 -11.03 -10.10 -3.11
CA CYS A 38 -12.00 -9.42 -2.24
C CYS A 38 -13.04 -8.70 -3.09
N ARG A 39 -14.30 -9.15 -3.01
CA ARG A 39 -15.40 -8.65 -3.85
C ARG A 39 -15.82 -7.24 -3.47
N LEU A 40 -15.91 -6.94 -2.17
CA LEU A 40 -16.26 -5.61 -1.67
C LEU A 40 -15.31 -4.54 -2.24
N LEU A 41 -14.01 -4.85 -2.30
CA LEU A 41 -13.03 -3.93 -2.88
C LEU A 41 -13.23 -3.76 -4.39
N ASP A 42 -13.59 -4.80 -5.15
CA ASP A 42 -13.87 -4.68 -6.58
C ASP A 42 -15.16 -3.89 -6.88
N GLU A 43 -16.21 -4.14 -6.09
CA GLU A 43 -17.50 -3.45 -6.21
C GLU A 43 -17.39 -1.95 -5.94
N SER A 44 -16.41 -1.55 -5.12
CA SER A 44 -16.11 -0.15 -4.79
C SER A 44 -15.50 0.68 -5.93
N GLY A 45 -15.35 0.09 -7.13
CA GLY A 45 -14.75 0.78 -8.28
C GLY A 45 -13.22 0.72 -8.28
N ALA A 46 -12.63 -0.23 -7.55
CA ALA A 46 -11.25 -0.61 -7.76
C ALA A 46 -11.10 -1.06 -9.22
N GLY A 47 -10.58 -0.17 -10.07
CA GLY A 47 -10.33 -0.48 -11.48
C GLY A 47 -9.50 -1.76 -11.66
N PRO A 48 -9.39 -2.26 -12.90
CA PRO A 48 -8.69 -3.51 -13.19
C PRO A 48 -7.25 -3.46 -12.65
N GLY A 49 -6.85 -4.47 -11.87
CA GLY A 49 -5.51 -4.53 -11.31
C GLY A 49 -5.37 -5.49 -10.12
N PRO A 50 -4.14 -5.68 -9.62
CA PRO A 50 -3.90 -6.49 -8.44
C PRO A 50 -4.53 -5.89 -7.18
N GLN A 51 -4.92 -6.76 -6.27
CA GLN A 51 -5.15 -6.42 -4.87
C GLN A 51 -3.94 -6.86 -4.04
N TRP A 52 -3.72 -6.18 -2.91
CA TRP A 52 -2.67 -6.51 -1.95
C TRP A 52 -3.23 -6.64 -0.55
N LEU A 53 -2.57 -7.47 0.24
CA LEU A 53 -2.91 -7.77 1.63
C LEU A 53 -1.73 -7.42 2.53
N LEU A 54 -2.02 -6.69 3.60
CA LEU A 54 -1.17 -6.57 4.78
C LEU A 54 -2.04 -6.83 6.01
N ALA A 55 -1.83 -7.95 6.68
CA ALA A 55 -2.52 -8.28 7.93
C ALA A 55 -1.50 -8.38 9.06
N GLU A 56 -1.61 -7.49 10.03
CA GLU A 56 -0.83 -7.51 11.26
C GLU A 56 -1.64 -8.25 12.33
N LEU A 57 -1.02 -9.30 12.87
CA LEU A 57 -1.59 -10.17 13.88
C LEU A 57 -0.72 -10.12 15.14
N GLY A 58 -1.29 -10.49 16.30
CA GLY A 58 -0.56 -10.51 17.57
C GLY A 58 0.67 -11.44 17.58
N ASP A 59 0.76 -12.38 16.64
CA ASP A 59 1.82 -13.38 16.51
C ASP A 59 2.63 -13.27 15.21
N GLY A 60 2.47 -12.18 14.45
CA GLY A 60 3.25 -11.91 13.25
C GLY A 60 2.43 -11.22 12.17
N ARG A 61 2.80 -11.39 10.90
CA ARG A 61 2.07 -10.79 9.78
C ARG A 61 1.79 -11.78 8.67
N ILE A 62 0.72 -11.54 7.93
CA ILE A 62 0.41 -12.19 6.66
C ILE A 62 0.38 -11.12 5.58
N THR A 63 1.18 -11.29 4.54
CA THR A 63 1.17 -10.44 3.34
C THR A 63 0.68 -11.23 2.15
N GLY A 64 0.18 -10.55 1.12
CA GLY A 64 -0.25 -11.25 -0.09
C GLY A 64 -0.53 -10.33 -1.26
N SER A 65 -0.64 -10.94 -2.44
CA SER A 65 -1.12 -10.29 -3.65
C SER A 65 -2.10 -11.19 -4.40
N CYS A 66 -3.04 -10.54 -5.08
CA CYS A 66 -4.10 -11.16 -5.86
C CYS A 66 -4.19 -10.44 -7.22
N PRO A 67 -3.36 -10.81 -8.21
CA PRO A 67 -3.38 -10.18 -9.54
C PRO A 67 -4.59 -10.60 -10.39
N GLY A 68 -5.17 -11.76 -10.09
CA GLY A 68 -6.39 -12.28 -10.71
C GLY A 68 -7.40 -12.68 -9.63
N ASP A 69 -7.88 -13.91 -9.67
CA ASP A 69 -9.01 -14.36 -8.82
C ASP A 69 -8.59 -15.00 -7.49
N ARG A 70 -7.31 -15.35 -7.32
CA ARG A 70 -6.81 -16.08 -6.15
C ARG A 70 -5.66 -15.36 -5.46
N TRP A 71 -5.66 -15.42 -4.13
CA TRP A 71 -4.58 -14.89 -3.32
C TRP A 71 -3.38 -15.81 -3.34
N ARG A 72 -2.19 -15.22 -3.51
CA ARG A 72 -0.94 -15.81 -3.02
C ARG A 72 -0.56 -15.09 -1.73
N ARG A 73 -0.55 -15.83 -0.63
CA ARG A 73 -0.28 -15.31 0.73
C ARG A 73 1.04 -15.87 1.29
N SER A 74 1.65 -15.13 2.20
CA SER A 74 2.90 -15.49 2.85
C SER A 74 2.78 -16.70 3.78
N ASP A 75 1.59 -16.98 4.30
CA ASP A 75 1.29 -18.16 5.13
C ASP A 75 1.12 -19.45 4.29
N GLY A 76 1.27 -19.36 2.97
CA GLY A 76 1.22 -20.48 2.04
C GLY A 76 2.51 -21.32 1.97
N PRO A 77 2.49 -22.40 1.15
CA PRO A 77 3.65 -23.26 0.96
C PRO A 77 4.90 -22.50 0.49
N GLY A 78 6.05 -22.81 1.11
CA GLY A 78 7.34 -22.19 0.80
C GLY A 78 7.69 -20.98 1.65
N THR A 79 6.70 -20.32 2.26
CA THR A 79 6.90 -19.11 3.09
C THR A 79 6.25 -19.17 4.48
N ALA A 80 5.42 -20.19 4.76
CA ALA A 80 4.68 -20.30 6.03
C ALA A 80 5.54 -20.17 7.30
N HIS A 81 6.80 -20.62 7.28
CA HIS A 81 7.73 -20.51 8.40
C HIS A 81 8.23 -19.08 8.69
N LEU A 82 7.97 -18.13 7.78
CA LEU A 82 8.32 -16.71 7.86
C LEU A 82 7.09 -15.81 8.00
N SER A 83 5.92 -16.40 8.21
CA SER A 83 4.63 -15.72 8.26
C SER A 83 3.93 -16.09 9.56
N ALA A 84 2.95 -15.28 9.97
CA ALA A 84 2.01 -15.74 10.98
C ALA A 84 1.22 -16.97 10.46
N PRO A 85 0.76 -17.87 11.35
CA PRO A 85 -0.16 -18.94 10.99
C PRO A 85 -1.42 -18.39 10.32
N SER A 86 -1.98 -19.15 9.38
CA SER A 86 -3.24 -18.79 8.72
C SER A 86 -4.29 -18.37 9.72
N LEU A 87 -5.00 -17.30 9.40
CA LEU A 87 -6.09 -16.77 10.20
C LEU A 87 -7.37 -17.56 9.89
N ASP A 88 -8.03 -18.10 10.91
CA ASP A 88 -9.42 -18.56 10.83
C ASP A 88 -10.33 -17.52 11.52
N PRO A 89 -11.06 -16.67 10.78
CA PRO A 89 -11.91 -15.63 11.35
C PRO A 89 -12.98 -16.13 12.32
N GLY A 90 -13.34 -17.43 12.30
CA GLY A 90 -14.31 -18.00 13.24
C GLY A 90 -13.76 -18.18 14.67
N VAL A 91 -12.43 -18.27 14.82
CA VAL A 91 -11.78 -18.58 16.12
C VAL A 91 -10.63 -17.63 16.46
N ASP A 92 -10.01 -17.02 15.45
CA ASP A 92 -8.77 -16.27 15.57
C ASP A 92 -8.94 -14.76 15.46
N ARG A 93 -10.18 -14.24 15.38
CA ARG A 93 -10.42 -12.79 15.24
C ARG A 93 -9.64 -11.96 16.26
N TRP A 94 -9.57 -12.41 17.50
CA TRP A 94 -8.81 -11.76 18.58
C TRP A 94 -7.32 -11.56 18.27
N ARG A 95 -6.74 -12.29 17.31
CA ARG A 95 -5.35 -12.11 16.85
C ARG A 95 -5.19 -10.90 15.96
N ILE A 96 -6.26 -10.41 15.32
CA ILE A 96 -6.21 -9.29 14.38
C ILE A 96 -5.87 -8.00 15.13
N LEU A 97 -4.75 -7.37 14.74
CA LEU A 97 -4.44 -6.00 15.12
C LEU A 97 -4.88 -5.03 14.02
N GLU A 98 -4.64 -5.41 12.76
CA GLU A 98 -5.08 -4.66 11.58
C GLU A 98 -5.11 -5.57 10.35
N VAL A 99 -6.13 -5.42 9.49
CA VAL A 99 -6.12 -6.00 8.14
C VAL A 99 -6.32 -4.89 7.13
N LEU A 100 -5.40 -4.79 6.17
CA LEU A 100 -5.49 -3.90 5.02
C LEU A 100 -5.62 -4.73 3.74
N VAL A 101 -6.71 -4.51 3.01
CA VAL A 101 -6.90 -5.03 1.65
C VAL A 101 -7.03 -3.84 0.72
N PHE A 102 -6.12 -3.69 -0.23
CA PHE A 102 -6.04 -2.46 -1.02
C PHE A 102 -5.72 -2.71 -2.49
N SER A 103 -6.06 -1.71 -3.31
CA SER A 103 -5.82 -1.64 -4.75
C SER A 103 -5.33 -0.23 -5.11
N ALA A 104 -5.15 0.03 -6.40
CA ALA A 104 -4.81 1.37 -6.87
C ALA A 104 -5.84 2.45 -6.48
N HIS A 105 -7.12 2.08 -6.30
CA HIS A 105 -8.23 3.04 -6.16
C HIS A 105 -9.07 2.90 -4.89
N ALA A 106 -8.93 1.80 -4.15
CA ALA A 106 -9.63 1.61 -2.89
C ALA A 106 -8.75 0.91 -1.83
N GLN A 107 -9.11 1.07 -0.56
CA GLN A 107 -8.53 0.36 0.57
C GLN A 107 -9.59 0.09 1.62
N ILE A 108 -9.66 -1.17 2.04
CA ILE A 108 -10.37 -1.59 3.24
C ILE A 108 -9.36 -1.67 4.38
N ARG A 109 -9.76 -1.14 5.54
CA ARG A 109 -9.05 -1.30 6.82
C ARG A 109 -10.01 -1.93 7.82
N LEU A 110 -9.60 -3.05 8.41
CA LEU A 110 -10.25 -3.67 9.55
C LEU A 110 -9.37 -3.44 10.78
N GLY A 111 -9.98 -2.96 11.86
CA GLY A 111 -9.30 -2.68 13.13
C GLY A 111 -9.06 -3.93 13.98
N GLU A 112 -8.66 -3.71 15.22
CA GLU A 112 -8.44 -4.77 16.21
C GLU A 112 -9.67 -5.69 16.32
N ALA A 113 -9.41 -6.99 16.40
CA ALA A 113 -10.43 -8.05 16.40
C ALA A 113 -11.37 -8.07 15.19
N ALA A 114 -11.15 -7.20 14.20
CA ALA A 114 -12.11 -6.83 13.17
C ALA A 114 -13.46 -6.34 13.74
N ASP A 115 -13.45 -5.66 14.89
CA ASP A 115 -14.65 -5.10 15.51
C ASP A 115 -15.16 -3.85 14.79
N THR A 116 -14.28 -3.20 14.02
CA THR A 116 -14.60 -2.03 13.19
C THR A 116 -13.90 -2.14 11.85
N GLY A 117 -14.52 -1.59 10.81
CA GLY A 117 -13.92 -1.51 9.49
C GLY A 117 -14.38 -0.26 8.75
N TRP A 118 -13.57 0.17 7.81
CA TRP A 118 -13.97 1.20 6.83
C TRP A 118 -13.35 0.89 5.48
N ILE A 119 -13.99 1.42 4.44
CA ILE A 119 -13.48 1.43 3.07
C ILE A 119 -13.24 2.88 2.64
N ALA A 120 -12.09 3.13 2.03
CA ALA A 120 -11.74 4.41 1.42
C ALA A 120 -11.57 4.24 -0.08
N ILE A 121 -12.24 5.09 -0.85
CA ILE A 121 -12.33 5.02 -2.31
C ILE A 121 -11.93 6.37 -2.88
N ASP A 122 -11.13 6.38 -3.96
CA ASP A 122 -10.85 7.62 -4.70
C ASP A 122 -12.16 8.27 -5.17
N SER A 123 -12.40 9.51 -4.78
CA SER A 123 -13.54 10.26 -5.29
C SER A 123 -13.26 10.72 -6.72
N THR A 124 -14.33 10.84 -7.51
CA THR A 124 -14.29 11.42 -8.87
C THR A 124 -14.51 12.93 -8.88
N GLU A 125 -14.71 13.54 -7.70
CA GLU A 125 -14.93 14.98 -7.58
C GLU A 125 -13.71 15.80 -8.01
N GLU A 126 -13.93 16.79 -8.87
CA GLU A 126 -12.91 17.76 -9.23
C GLU A 126 -12.84 18.89 -8.20
N GLY A 127 -11.66 19.11 -7.63
CA GLY A 127 -11.42 20.18 -6.68
C GLY A 127 -10.24 21.07 -7.01
N PRO A 128 -9.94 22.02 -6.10
CA PRO A 128 -8.81 22.91 -6.24
C PRO A 128 -7.51 22.13 -6.41
N GLU A 129 -6.66 22.56 -7.34
CA GLU A 129 -5.41 21.86 -7.68
C GLU A 129 -4.53 21.60 -6.44
N TRP A 130 -4.50 22.55 -5.51
CA TRP A 130 -3.70 22.46 -4.29
C TRP A 130 -4.22 21.45 -3.25
N LEU A 131 -5.48 20.99 -3.36
CA LEU A 131 -6.06 19.91 -2.55
C LEU A 131 -6.06 18.54 -3.25
N ARG A 132 -5.63 18.47 -4.51
CA ARG A 132 -5.65 17.20 -5.24
C ARG A 132 -4.80 16.15 -4.53
N PRO A 133 -5.25 14.88 -4.47
CA PRO A 133 -4.47 13.80 -3.90
C PRO A 133 -3.11 13.67 -4.58
N ARG A 134 -2.08 13.29 -3.80
CA ARG A 134 -0.71 13.17 -4.30
C ARG A 134 -0.18 11.77 -4.05
N ASP A 135 0.38 11.17 -5.10
CA ASP A 135 1.04 9.87 -4.98
C ASP A 135 2.48 10.04 -4.48
N ARG A 136 2.87 9.16 -3.54
CA ARG A 136 4.24 9.00 -3.07
C ARG A 136 4.68 7.57 -3.20
N SER A 137 5.99 7.37 -3.34
CA SER A 137 6.61 6.05 -3.31
C SER A 137 7.70 6.00 -2.27
N PHE A 138 7.62 4.99 -1.42
CA PHE A 138 8.61 4.68 -0.40
C PHE A 138 9.40 3.44 -0.82
N LEU A 139 10.72 3.56 -0.82
CA LEU A 139 11.60 2.42 -1.05
C LEU A 139 11.44 1.44 0.11
N LEU A 140 11.10 0.19 -0.19
CA LEU A 140 11.14 -0.89 0.78
C LEU A 140 12.60 -1.28 0.97
N GLN A 141 13.18 -0.85 2.09
CA GLN A 141 14.57 -1.12 2.42
C GLN A 141 14.69 -2.46 3.14
N GLY A 142 15.55 -3.32 2.59
CA GLY A 142 16.09 -4.50 3.24
C GLY A 142 17.61 -4.48 3.11
N TRP A 143 18.30 -5.44 3.72
CA TRP A 143 19.73 -5.60 3.50
C TRP A 143 20.02 -5.83 2.01
N THR A 144 21.04 -5.14 1.48
CA THR A 144 21.45 -5.24 0.07
C THR A 144 22.49 -6.34 -0.13
N GLY A 145 22.32 -7.16 -1.18
CA GLY A 145 23.25 -8.24 -1.54
C GLY A 145 22.49 -9.54 -1.84
N ASP A 146 23.10 -10.43 -2.62
CA ASP A 146 22.46 -11.67 -3.09
C ASP A 146 22.08 -12.62 -1.93
N ASP A 147 22.77 -12.49 -0.79
CA ASP A 147 22.53 -13.29 0.42
C ASP A 147 21.40 -12.73 1.32
N HIS A 148 20.82 -11.58 0.97
CA HIS A 148 19.92 -10.82 1.84
C HIS A 148 18.48 -10.69 1.33
N GLY A 149 18.23 -11.08 0.09
CA GLY A 149 16.88 -11.13 -0.45
C GLY A 149 16.81 -11.99 -1.71
N ARG A 150 15.69 -12.67 -1.90
CA ARG A 150 15.45 -13.50 -3.09
C ARG A 150 13.98 -13.47 -3.50
N THR A 151 13.75 -13.57 -4.80
CA THR A 151 12.41 -13.75 -5.36
C THR A 151 12.06 -15.23 -5.40
N LEU A 152 10.87 -15.56 -4.95
CA LEU A 152 10.22 -16.85 -5.12
C LEU A 152 9.36 -16.79 -6.37
N GLU A 153 9.83 -17.46 -7.42
CA GLU A 153 9.14 -17.55 -8.70
C GLU A 153 7.75 -18.21 -8.56
N GLY A 154 6.90 -17.95 -9.56
CA GLY A 154 5.53 -18.47 -9.65
C GLY A 154 4.63 -17.46 -10.36
N GLU A 155 3.35 -17.83 -10.54
CA GLU A 155 2.37 -16.99 -11.23
C GLU A 155 2.22 -15.59 -10.62
N THR A 156 2.35 -15.49 -9.29
CA THR A 156 2.34 -14.22 -8.55
C THR A 156 3.61 -14.13 -7.70
N PRO A 157 4.70 -13.50 -8.13
CA PRO A 157 5.98 -13.56 -7.42
C PRO A 157 5.92 -12.96 -6.01
N MET A 158 6.63 -13.58 -5.07
CA MET A 158 6.86 -13.06 -3.71
C MET A 158 8.35 -12.90 -3.45
N ALA A 159 8.74 -12.02 -2.56
CA ALA A 159 10.12 -11.87 -2.13
C ALA A 159 10.28 -12.26 -0.67
N ILE A 160 11.39 -12.91 -0.34
CA ILE A 160 11.89 -12.99 1.03
C ILE A 160 12.98 -11.93 1.13
N THR A 161 12.87 -11.04 2.12
CA THR A 161 13.84 -10.00 2.41
C THR A 161 14.20 -10.02 3.89
N ARG A 162 15.38 -9.51 4.24
CA ARG A 162 15.76 -9.30 5.63
C ARG A 162 15.61 -7.83 6.00
N GLU A 163 14.82 -7.57 7.04
CA GLU A 163 14.68 -6.25 7.66
C GLU A 163 15.97 -5.82 8.35
N PRO A 164 16.19 -4.51 8.56
CA PRO A 164 17.32 -4.00 9.36
C PRO A 164 17.41 -4.61 10.76
N SER A 165 16.28 -5.02 11.34
CA SER A 165 16.17 -5.74 12.62
C SER A 165 16.84 -7.13 12.60
N GLY A 166 17.11 -7.67 11.42
CA GLY A 166 17.60 -9.04 11.22
C GLY A 166 16.48 -10.06 10.96
N ASN A 167 15.21 -9.67 11.14
CA ASN A 167 14.05 -10.53 10.85
C ASN A 167 13.87 -10.71 9.35
N GLU A 168 13.38 -11.87 8.95
CA GLU A 168 12.97 -12.11 7.58
C GLU A 168 11.49 -11.75 7.41
N ALA A 169 11.17 -11.15 6.28
CA ALA A 169 9.84 -10.73 5.90
C ALA A 169 9.52 -11.22 4.48
N VAL A 170 8.25 -11.55 4.26
CA VAL A 170 7.73 -11.90 2.94
C VAL A 170 7.00 -10.69 2.37
N LEU A 171 7.38 -10.29 1.15
CA LEU A 171 6.75 -9.18 0.43
C LEU A 171 5.97 -9.71 -0.78
N PRO A 172 4.77 -9.16 -1.07
CA PRO A 172 3.92 -9.63 -2.15
C PRO A 172 4.30 -9.04 -3.52
N ALA A 173 5.61 -8.95 -3.79
CA ALA A 173 6.19 -8.46 -5.04
C ALA A 173 7.59 -9.04 -5.26
N PRO A 174 8.14 -9.02 -6.48
CA PRO A 174 9.54 -9.38 -6.72
C PRO A 174 10.50 -8.49 -5.92
N TRP A 175 11.63 -9.05 -5.51
CA TRP A 175 12.71 -8.28 -4.90
C TRP A 175 13.54 -7.61 -5.99
N THR A 176 13.72 -6.30 -5.90
CA THR A 176 14.68 -5.56 -6.72
C THR A 176 15.64 -4.86 -5.77
N VAL A 177 16.91 -5.28 -5.81
CA VAL A 177 17.98 -4.62 -5.07
C VAL A 177 18.02 -3.15 -5.47
N PHE A 178 18.08 -2.27 -4.47
CA PHE A 178 18.15 -0.85 -4.71
C PHE A 178 19.39 -0.50 -5.54
N SER A 179 19.19 0.26 -6.61
CA SER A 179 20.26 0.84 -7.40
C SER A 179 19.86 2.23 -7.88
N GLY A 180 20.85 3.11 -8.02
CA GLY A 180 20.67 4.44 -8.59
C GLY A 180 21.68 4.64 -9.71
N ARG A 181 21.24 5.18 -10.84
CA ARG A 181 22.14 5.64 -11.91
C ARG A 181 21.79 7.03 -12.36
N LEU A 182 22.80 7.80 -12.75
CA LEU A 182 22.59 9.06 -13.45
C LEU A 182 22.08 8.76 -14.86
N ARG A 183 20.92 9.30 -15.18
CA ARG A 183 20.29 9.24 -16.49
C ARG A 183 20.38 10.62 -17.13
N HIS A 184 21.25 10.74 -18.13
CA HIS A 184 21.39 11.97 -18.89
C HIS A 184 20.23 12.13 -19.88
N ARG A 185 19.73 13.36 -20.02
CA ARG A 185 18.79 13.68 -21.10
C ARG A 185 19.55 13.74 -22.42
N SER A 186 19.03 13.09 -23.45
CA SER A 186 19.61 13.15 -24.79
C SER A 186 19.75 14.60 -25.26
N GLY A 187 20.97 15.02 -25.60
CA GLY A 187 21.26 16.38 -26.09
C GLY A 187 21.32 17.47 -25.01
N SER A 188 21.42 17.11 -23.72
CA SER A 188 21.50 18.06 -22.61
C SER A 188 22.51 17.59 -21.55
N ASP A 189 23.19 18.53 -20.89
CA ASP A 189 24.09 18.22 -19.78
C ASP A 189 23.35 17.83 -18.48
N ARG A 190 22.02 18.02 -18.46
CA ARG A 190 21.16 17.65 -17.33
C ARG A 190 21.09 16.13 -17.13
N ALA A 191 21.11 15.71 -15.87
CA ALA A 191 21.01 14.31 -15.46
C ALA A 191 20.07 14.15 -14.26
N ALA A 192 19.14 13.19 -14.36
CA ALA A 192 18.30 12.77 -13.25
C ALA A 192 18.86 11.52 -12.57
N LEU A 193 18.56 11.34 -11.28
CA LEU A 193 18.79 10.08 -10.61
C LEU A 193 17.66 9.10 -10.94
N GLU A 194 17.94 8.12 -11.79
CA GLU A 194 17.03 6.99 -12.02
C GLU A 194 17.27 5.97 -10.90
N SER A 195 16.32 5.85 -9.98
CA SER A 195 16.35 4.86 -8.90
C SER A 195 15.51 3.64 -9.27
N ARG A 196 16.04 2.45 -9.00
CA ARG A 196 15.35 1.17 -9.14
C ARG A 196 15.34 0.44 -7.81
N GLY A 197 14.25 -0.26 -7.49
CA GLY A 197 14.06 -0.96 -6.21
C GLY A 197 12.68 -1.60 -6.12
N THR A 198 12.33 -2.11 -4.95
CA THR A 198 10.94 -2.47 -4.60
C THR A 198 10.32 -1.33 -3.80
N TRP A 199 9.10 -0.91 -4.16
CA TRP A 199 8.45 0.31 -3.72
C TRP A 199 7.07 0.01 -3.16
N LEU A 200 6.72 0.66 -2.06
CA LEU A 200 5.35 0.81 -1.58
C LEU A 200 4.83 2.16 -2.03
N THR A 201 3.68 2.20 -2.70
CA THR A 201 3.06 3.46 -3.11
C THR A 201 1.90 3.81 -2.20
N VAL A 202 1.78 5.09 -1.89
CA VAL A 202 0.68 5.65 -1.11
C VAL A 202 0.08 6.84 -1.83
N ARG A 203 -1.17 7.14 -1.52
CA ARG A 203 -1.84 8.37 -1.90
C ARG A 203 -2.14 9.20 -0.66
N GLU A 204 -1.72 10.45 -0.68
CA GLU A 204 -1.97 11.45 0.36
C GLU A 204 -3.17 12.31 -0.04
N TYR A 205 -4.14 12.41 0.87
CA TYR A 205 -5.32 13.25 0.71
C TYR A 205 -5.24 14.42 1.69
N TRP A 206 -5.60 15.58 1.19
CA TRP A 206 -5.39 16.86 1.85
C TRP A 206 -6.72 17.43 2.30
N ALA A 207 -6.71 18.14 3.42
CA ALA A 207 -7.87 18.87 3.89
C ALA A 207 -7.47 20.33 4.16
N ALA A 208 -8.43 21.22 3.97
CA ALA A 208 -8.31 22.61 4.35
C ALA A 208 -9.20 22.88 5.57
N ASP A 209 -8.62 23.51 6.58
CA ASP A 209 -9.39 24.07 7.69
C ASP A 209 -10.14 25.32 7.18
N PRO A 210 -11.48 25.34 7.25
CA PRO A 210 -12.28 26.41 6.66
C PRO A 210 -12.15 27.75 7.41
N ASP A 211 -11.77 27.72 8.69
CA ASP A 211 -11.70 28.90 9.54
C ASP A 211 -10.35 29.62 9.40
N THR A 212 -9.27 28.85 9.24
CA THR A 212 -7.89 29.35 9.19
C THR A 212 -7.29 29.34 7.79
N GLY A 213 -7.88 28.58 6.86
CA GLY A 213 -7.31 28.29 5.55
C GLY A 213 -6.05 27.41 5.61
N ALA A 214 -5.72 26.84 6.77
CA ALA A 214 -4.57 25.95 6.91
C ALA A 214 -4.81 24.64 6.14
N VAL A 215 -3.79 24.18 5.42
CA VAL A 215 -3.86 22.98 4.59
C VAL A 215 -2.91 21.93 5.14
N GLY A 216 -3.40 20.70 5.32
CA GLY A 216 -2.62 19.59 5.85
C GLY A 216 -3.01 18.27 5.23
N VAL A 217 -2.15 17.26 5.43
CA VAL A 217 -2.49 15.88 5.07
C VAL A 217 -3.46 15.34 6.10
N ALA A 218 -4.63 14.90 5.66
CA ALA A 218 -5.68 14.38 6.52
C ALA A 218 -5.76 12.86 6.48
N PHE A 219 -5.37 12.24 5.36
CA PHE A 219 -5.54 10.80 5.16
C PHE A 219 -4.47 10.23 4.21
N HIS A 220 -4.07 8.98 4.46
CA HIS A 220 -3.14 8.23 3.62
C HIS A 220 -3.75 6.88 3.27
N ARG A 221 -3.58 6.47 2.02
CA ARG A 221 -4.02 5.16 1.54
C ARG A 221 -2.86 4.43 0.87
N LEU A 222 -2.73 3.14 1.10
CA LEU A 222 -1.83 2.29 0.31
C LEU A 222 -2.45 2.11 -1.09
N THR A 223 -1.64 2.27 -2.14
CA THR A 223 -2.11 2.16 -3.53
C THR A 223 -1.44 1.04 -4.32
N GLY A 224 -0.35 0.48 -3.80
CA GLY A 224 0.28 -0.66 -4.45
C GLY A 224 1.67 -0.99 -3.98
N VAL A 225 2.16 -2.11 -4.50
CA VAL A 225 3.54 -2.56 -4.35
C VAL A 225 4.11 -2.79 -5.74
N HIS A 226 5.24 -2.18 -6.05
CA HIS A 226 5.86 -2.20 -7.38
C HIS A 226 7.35 -2.53 -7.27
N ASN A 227 7.91 -3.30 -8.21
CA ASN A 227 9.36 -3.47 -8.36
C ASN A 227 9.88 -2.86 -9.68
N GLY A 228 11.05 -2.25 -9.69
CA GLY A 228 11.62 -1.59 -10.87
C GLY A 228 11.96 -0.12 -10.63
N THR A 229 11.88 0.70 -11.66
CA THR A 229 12.12 2.15 -11.56
C THR A 229 11.10 2.79 -10.61
N LYS A 230 11.52 3.81 -9.85
CA LYS A 230 10.62 4.56 -8.96
C LYS A 230 9.37 5.00 -9.73
N PRO A 231 8.16 4.60 -9.30
CA PRO A 231 6.95 4.79 -10.11
C PRO A 231 6.33 6.19 -9.98
N THR A 232 6.84 7.06 -9.10
CA THR A 232 6.30 8.41 -8.88
C THR A 232 7.37 9.50 -8.97
N GLY A 233 6.98 10.57 -9.65
CA GLY A 233 7.49 11.91 -9.46
C GLY A 233 8.19 12.51 -10.68
N PRO A 234 8.12 13.84 -10.85
CA PRO A 234 8.93 14.55 -11.81
C PRO A 234 10.41 14.26 -11.58
N GLU A 235 11.17 14.16 -12.66
CA GLU A 235 12.61 14.05 -12.58
C GLU A 235 13.21 15.41 -12.25
N PHE A 236 14.24 15.42 -11.40
CA PHE A 236 14.99 16.63 -11.07
C PHE A 236 16.45 16.42 -11.43
N ASP A 237 17.06 17.46 -11.98
CA ASP A 237 18.48 17.45 -12.28
C ASP A 237 19.28 17.42 -10.97
N VAL A 238 20.23 16.48 -10.87
CA VAL A 238 20.98 16.22 -9.63
C VAL A 238 21.92 17.38 -9.28
N GLY A 239 22.36 18.16 -10.27
CA GLY A 239 23.26 19.29 -10.06
C GLY A 239 22.55 20.57 -9.64
N THR A 240 21.40 20.85 -10.26
CA THR A 240 20.68 22.13 -10.15
C THR A 240 19.43 22.05 -9.29
N GLY A 241 18.83 20.87 -9.15
CA GLY A 241 17.52 20.69 -8.52
C GLY A 241 16.36 21.16 -9.39
N ASP A 242 16.61 21.57 -10.65
CA ASP A 242 15.58 21.97 -11.59
C ASP A 242 14.78 20.76 -12.05
N GLN A 243 13.47 20.92 -12.17
CA GLN A 243 12.61 19.91 -12.78
C GLN A 243 13.02 19.68 -14.24
N ILE A 244 13.19 18.41 -14.61
CA ILE A 244 13.38 17.98 -15.99
C ILE A 244 12.00 17.68 -16.55
N GLU A 245 11.49 18.58 -17.39
CA GLU A 245 10.22 18.37 -18.11
C GLU A 245 10.37 17.20 -19.10
N GLU A 246 9.43 16.24 -19.03
CA GLU A 246 9.23 15.24 -20.09
C GLU A 246 8.76 15.97 -21.35
N GLY A 247 9.46 15.76 -22.46
CA GLY A 247 9.12 16.35 -23.76
C GLY A 247 8.20 15.46 -24.58
#